data_AF-X0X7X1-F1
#
_entry.id   AF-X0X7X1-F1
#
_cell.length_a   1.000
_cell.length_b   1.000
_cell.length_c   1.000
_cell.angle_alpha   90.00
_cell.angle_beta   90.00
_cell.angle_gamma   90.00
#
_symmetry.space_group_name_H-M   'P 1'
#
loop_
_entity.id
_entity.type
_entity.pdbx_description
1 polymer ?
#
loop_
_entity_poly.entity_id
_entity_poly.type
_entity_poly.pdbx_seq_one_letter_code
_entity_poly.pdbx_strand_id
1 'polypeptide(L)' 'MFIQKEINFFKKIILKSPNSLAIEISGGDGNYSLSLLPYVKRMVHLDLDVKSINGACFDAKQRNHKNI' A
#
# COMPACT_ATOMS: atom_id res chain seq x y z
N MET A 1 -8.82 -15.65 2.36
CA MET A 1 -9.76 -15.45 1.24
C MET A 1 -10.52 -14.10 1.29
N PHE A 2 -10.73 -13.48 2.46
CA PHE A 2 -11.40 -12.17 2.60
C PHE A 2 -10.58 -11.00 2.02
N ILE A 3 -9.30 -10.90 2.41
CA ILE A 3 -8.37 -9.82 2.02
C ILE A 3 -8.17 -9.72 0.49
N GLN A 4 -8.13 -10.85 -0.23
CA GLN A 4 -7.88 -10.86 -1.68
C GLN A 4 -9.04 -10.23 -2.49
N LYS A 5 -10.28 -10.37 -2.00
CA LYS A 5 -11.47 -9.82 -2.68
C LYS A 5 -11.48 -8.29 -2.60
N GLU A 6 -11.12 -7.73 -1.45
CA GLU A 6 -11.07 -6.28 -1.22
C GLU A 6 -9.98 -5.64 -2.09
N ILE A 7 -8.76 -6.20 -2.10
CA ILE A 7 -7.67 -5.72 -2.97
C ILE A 7 -8.09 -5.66 -4.45
N ASN A 8 -8.81 -6.68 -4.94
CA ASN A 8 -9.26 -6.72 -6.33
C ASN A 8 -10.33 -5.65 -6.65
N PHE A 9 -11.18 -5.31 -5.67
CA PHE A 9 -12.15 -4.22 -5.82
C PHE A 9 -11.44 -2.87 -5.94
N PHE A 10 -10.50 -2.58 -5.05
CA PHE A 10 -9.75 -1.32 -5.08
C PHE A 10 -8.89 -1.19 -6.35
N LYS A 11 -8.28 -2.28 -6.82
CA LYS A 11 -7.56 -2.30 -8.11
C LYS A 11 -8.44 -1.81 -9.26
N LYS A 12 -9.70 -2.26 -9.35
CA LYS A 12 -10.61 -1.83 -10.41
C LYS A 12 -10.95 -0.34 -10.36
N ILE A 13 -10.93 0.27 -9.18
CA ILE A 13 -11.15 1.71 -9.01
C ILE A 13 -9.88 2.49 -9.35
N ILE A 14 -8.75 2.08 -8.78
CA ILE A 14 -7.44 2.72 -8.95
C ILE A 14 -7.00 2.71 -10.42
N LEU A 15 -7.20 1.61 -11.14
CA LEU A 15 -6.84 1.48 -12.56
C LEU A 15 -7.60 2.46 -13.48
N LYS A 16 -8.70 3.07 -13.03
CA LYS A 16 -9.39 4.14 -13.77
C LYS A 16 -8.72 5.50 -13.63
N SER A 17 -7.72 5.64 -12.76
CA SER A 17 -7.05 6.90 -12.46
C SER A 17 -5.55 6.66 -12.24
N PRO A 18 -4.74 6.61 -13.31
CA PRO A 18 -3.31 6.28 -13.23
C PRO A 18 -2.47 7.26 -12.40
N ASN A 19 -3.02 8.44 -12.05
CA ASN A 19 -2.40 9.44 -11.19
C ASN A 19 -2.98 9.45 -9.75
N SER A 20 -3.63 8.36 -9.32
CA SER A 20 -4.27 8.27 -8.02
C SER A 20 -3.28 8.41 -6.85
N LEU A 21 -3.71 9.14 -5.82
CA LEU A 21 -3.14 9.12 -4.48
C LEU A 21 -4.03 8.25 -3.60
N ALA A 22 -3.48 7.18 -3.03
CA ALA A 22 -4.18 6.36 -2.05
C ALA A 22 -3.71 6.72 -0.63
N ILE A 23 -4.65 6.76 0.31
CA ILE A 23 -4.40 7.05 1.72
C ILE A 23 -4.99 5.89 2.53
N GLU A 24 -4.15 5.23 3.31
CA GLU A 24 -4.55 4.21 4.26
C GLU A 24 -4.40 4.75 5.68
N ILE A 25 -5.43 4.51 6.50
CA ILE A 25 -5.49 4.90 7.91
C ILE A 25 -5.58 3.62 8.73
N SER A 26 -4.78 3.50 9.79
CA SER A 26 -4.66 2.29 10.61
C SER A 26 -4.16 1.08 9.82
N GLY A 27 -3.13 1.30 9.00
CA GLY A 27 -2.64 0.27 8.07
C GLY A 27 -1.80 -0.85 8.71
N GLY A 28 -1.51 -0.77 10.01
CA GLY A 28 -0.73 -1.74 10.74
C GLY A 28 0.65 -1.97 10.12
N ASP A 29 1.00 -3.23 9.88
CA ASP A 29 2.26 -3.63 9.25
C ASP A 29 2.40 -3.17 7.77
N GLY A 30 1.38 -2.54 7.20
CA GLY A 30 1.40 -2.00 5.84
C GLY A 30 1.24 -3.05 4.75
N ASN A 31 0.84 -4.29 5.08
CA ASN A 31 0.62 -5.34 4.08
C ASN A 31 -0.32 -4.92 2.94
N TYR A 32 -1.36 -4.16 3.28
CA TYR A 32 -2.33 -3.67 2.31
C TYR A 32 -1.74 -2.54 1.45
N SER A 33 -1.11 -1.54 2.07
CA SER A 33 -0.31 -0.50 1.38
C SER A 33 0.70 -1.08 0.39
N LEU A 34 1.48 -2.06 0.82
CA LEU A 34 2.48 -2.75 -0.02
C LEU A 34 1.85 -3.51 -1.19
N SER A 35 0.63 -4.03 -1.01
CA SER A 35 -0.11 -4.73 -2.08
C SER A 35 -0.72 -3.78 -3.11
N LEU A 36 -1.01 -2.53 -2.72
CA LEU A 36 -1.57 -1.49 -3.58
C LEU A 36 -0.51 -0.62 -4.26
N LEU A 37 0.69 -0.51 -3.68
CA LEU A 37 1.84 0.27 -4.19
C LEU A 37 2.12 0.09 -5.70
N PRO A 38 2.05 -1.12 -6.28
CA PRO A 38 2.26 -1.30 -7.73
C PRO A 38 1.18 -0.69 -8.63
N TYR A 39 0.01 -0.36 -8.07
CA TYR A 39 -1.16 0.07 -8.82
C TYR A 39 -1.47 1.56 -8.65
N VAL A 40 -0.90 2.21 -7.63
CA VAL A 40 -1.12 3.64 -7.33
C VAL A 40 0.12 4.45 -7.68
N LYS A 41 -0.07 5.72 -8.07
CA LYS A 41 1.08 6.61 -8.32
C LYS A 41 1.77 7.02 -7.03
N ARG A 42 0.98 7.25 -5.98
CA ARG A 42 1.42 7.68 -4.65
C ARG A 42 0.59 6.99 -3.59
N MET A 43 1.23 6.59 -2.49
CA MET A 43 0.61 5.97 -1.33
C MET A 43 1.02 6.76 -0.07
N VAL A 44 0.05 7.06 0.79
CA VAL A 44 0.28 7.59 2.14
C VAL A 44 -0.27 6.56 3.12
N HIS A 45 0.59 6.11 4.04
CA HIS A 45 0.25 5.14 5.07
C HIS A 45 0.32 5.82 6.43
N LEU A 46 -0.77 5.78 7.19
CA LEU A 46 -0.89 6.39 8.50
C LEU A 46 -1.22 5.31 9.53
N ASP A 47 -0.45 5.27 10.61
CA ASP A 47 -0.71 4.42 11.78
C ASP A 47 -0.45 5.19 13.08
N LEU A 48 -0.94 4.65 14.19
CA LEU A 48 -0.68 5.18 15.53
C LEU A 48 0.60 4.59 16.12
N ASP A 49 0.99 3.37 15.70
CA ASP A 49 2.23 2.74 16.14
C ASP A 49 3.40 3.07 15.20
N VAL A 50 4.40 3.76 15.76
CA VAL A 50 5.63 4.12 15.03
C VAL A 50 6.40 2.88 14.57
N LYS A 51 6.33 1.76 15.29
CA LYS A 51 6.99 0.50 14.86
C LYS A 51 6.36 -0.04 13.58
N SER A 52 5.03 -0.04 13.50
CA SER A 52 4.25 -0.41 12.33
C SER A 52 4.62 0.45 11.11
N ILE A 53 4.65 1.78 11.28
CA ILE A 53 5.06 2.72 10.21
C ILE A 53 6.49 2.42 9.72
N ASN A 54 7.43 2.25 10.65
CA ASN A 54 8.82 2.00 10.32
C ASN A 54 9.02 0.66 9.60
N GLY A 55 8.30 -0.38 10.03
CA GLY A 55 8.30 -1.69 9.37
C GLY A 55 7.79 -1.59 7.94
N ALA A 56 6.61 -1.00 7.75
CA ALA A 56 6.02 -0.80 6.42
C ALA A 56 6.94 0.01 5.48
N CYS A 57 7.58 1.07 6.00
CA CYS A 57 8.53 1.90 5.26
C CYS A 57 9.80 1.13 4.84
N PHE A 58 10.35 0.33 5.76
CA PHE A 58 11.52 -0.49 5.48
C PHE A 58 11.22 -1.55 4.40
N ASP A 59 10.08 -2.22 4.48
CA ASP A 59 9.65 -3.22 3.51
C ASP A 59 9.36 -2.59 2.13
N ALA A 60 8.75 -1.40 2.10
CA ALA A 60 8.54 -0.65 0.86
C ALA A 60 9.87 -0.30 0.17
N LYS A 61 10.88 0.14 0.94
CA LYS A 61 12.23 0.43 0.41
C LYS A 61 12.88 -0.82 -0.17
N GLN A 62 12.85 -1.95 0.54
CA GLN A 62 13.46 -3.19 0.05
C GLN A 62 12.85 -3.67 -1.27
N ARG A 63 11.52 -3.55 -1.43
CA ARG A 63 10.84 -3.96 -2.67
C ARG A 63 11.22 -3.11 -3.87
N ASN A 64 11.47 -1.81 -3.69
CA ASN A 64 11.95 -0.94 -4.76
C ASN A 64 13.37 -1.29 -5.19
N HIS A 65 14.26 -1.66 -4.25
CA HIS A 65 15.63 -2.06 -4.59
C HIS A 65 15.74 -3.41 -5.30
N LYS A 66 14.73 -4.29 -5.24
CA LYS A 66 14.71 -5.57 -5.97
C LYS A 66 14.14 -5.47 -7.39
N ASN A 67 13.52 -4.35 -7.73
CA ASN A 67 12.88 -4.11 -9.03
C ASN A 67 13.61 -3.05 -9.90
N ILE A 68 14.79 -2.60 -9.46
CA ILE A 68 15.75 -1.77 -10.21
C ILE A 68 16.96 -2.65 -10.51
#